data_AF-A0A8T6MR09-F1
#
_entry.id   AF-A0A8T6MR09-F1
#
_cell.length_a   1.000
_cell.length_b   1.000
_cell.length_c   1.000
_cell.angle_alpha   90.00
_cell.angle_beta   90.00
_cell.angle_gamma   90.00
#
_symmetry.space_group_name_H-M   'P 1'
#
loop_
_entity.id
_entity.type
_entity.pdbx_description
1 polymer ?
#
loop_
_entity_poly.entity_id
_entity_poly.type
_entity_poly.pdbx_seq_one_letter_code
_entity_poly.pdbx_strand_id
1 'polypeptide(L)'
;MIFAISALLIVQNLPIFADNINTAAQSMYAEAGTFFAKGQYKEAITLYDKILKSYPDHPTVLKMKAIAESNLGLHQKSIMTFYKVYQKNRQDSTAAIGIGVGLGNYGEYAEAKKYFDQTVQIYPNYTLAKNYKEYADKIIKKYPYKPTDKPKNWKEIPDQKIFESYISSVAAKSAKDKRYIEYTNPSVDVIKKFLRDYEKWNFEQQIKTGSSAFPNPKVSLDNNTYVFNYKIYVNKQPQGLPLDHVSTLSQSTGYWESQVFNSTKGKAIVKFSYTNSKSDANIWVTWTVRKLGEGVLGHATIGKGVVEVALGDYRCDGSFELYDVATVEKIMRHELGHAIGLGHSNNTENVMYPSLKQKYAYCLLS
;
A
#
# COMPACT_ATOMS: atom_id res chain seq x y z
N MET A 1 -13.18 7.43 3.73
CA MET A 1 -13.94 6.49 2.88
C MET A 1 -13.00 5.98 1.80
N ILE A 2 -12.58 4.73 1.92
CA ILE A 2 -11.57 4.10 1.05
C ILE A 2 -12.30 3.67 -0.23
N PHE A 3 -11.91 4.23 -1.38
CA PHE A 3 -12.43 3.82 -2.69
C PHE A 3 -11.52 2.74 -3.30
N ALA A 4 -11.37 1.62 -2.60
CA ALA A 4 -11.17 0.40 -3.35
C ALA A 4 -12.44 0.17 -4.19
N ILE A 5 -12.35 -0.57 -5.30
CA ILE A 5 -13.46 -1.45 -5.65
C ILE A 5 -13.48 -2.51 -4.54
N SER A 6 -13.84 -2.09 -3.34
CA SER A 6 -13.90 -2.92 -2.14
C SER A 6 -14.92 -3.99 -2.44
N ALA A 7 -14.60 -5.21 -2.05
CA ALA A 7 -15.37 -6.45 -2.16
C ALA A 7 -16.85 -6.39 -1.70
N LEU A 8 -17.37 -5.22 -1.32
CA LEU A 8 -18.73 -4.97 -0.89
C LEU A 8 -19.80 -5.08 -1.99
N LEU A 9 -19.46 -5.51 -3.21
CA LEU A 9 -20.42 -5.70 -4.30
C LEU A 9 -20.74 -7.18 -4.60
N ILE A 10 -20.13 -8.16 -3.93
CA ILE A 10 -20.30 -9.58 -4.32
C ILE A 10 -20.35 -10.55 -3.12
N VAL A 11 -21.01 -10.17 -2.03
CA VAL A 11 -21.42 -11.14 -0.98
C VAL A 11 -22.90 -10.98 -0.65
N GLN A 12 -23.73 -10.78 -1.67
CA GLN A 12 -25.11 -11.21 -1.56
C GLN A 12 -25.21 -12.55 -2.29
N ASN A 13 -25.36 -13.60 -1.49
CA ASN A 13 -25.83 -14.91 -1.92
C ASN A 13 -27.05 -14.72 -2.82
N LEU A 14 -26.86 -14.80 -4.13
CA LEU A 14 -27.90 -15.17 -5.05
C LEU A 14 -27.31 -16.22 -5.99
N PRO A 15 -27.85 -17.45 -5.99
CA PRO A 15 -27.68 -18.30 -7.15
C PRO A 15 -28.37 -17.59 -8.34
N ILE A 16 -28.02 -18.00 -9.56
CA ILE A 16 -28.68 -17.65 -10.82
C ILE A 16 -28.04 -16.44 -11.54
N PHE A 17 -27.14 -16.77 -12.48
CA PHE A 17 -27.11 -16.39 -13.91
C PHE A 17 -25.67 -16.46 -14.45
N ALA A 18 -25.12 -17.68 -14.48
CA ALA A 18 -24.03 -18.06 -15.38
C ALA A 18 -24.66 -18.69 -16.64
N ASP A 19 -25.60 -17.98 -17.25
CA ASP A 19 -26.14 -18.42 -18.53
C ASP A 19 -25.03 -18.26 -19.57
N ASN A 20 -24.73 -19.37 -20.26
CA ASN A 20 -23.80 -19.50 -21.39
C ASN A 20 -22.36 -19.98 -21.12
N ILE A 21 -22.07 -20.60 -19.96
CA ILE A 21 -20.83 -21.40 -19.80
C ILE A 21 -21.13 -22.81 -19.30
N ASN A 22 -20.35 -23.80 -19.75
CA ASN A 22 -20.50 -25.19 -19.34
C ASN A 22 -20.14 -25.43 -17.87
N THR A 23 -20.53 -26.58 -17.31
CA THR A 23 -20.32 -26.96 -15.91
C THR A 23 -18.86 -26.85 -15.46
N ALA A 24 -17.92 -27.23 -16.34
CA ALA A 24 -16.48 -27.11 -16.05
C ALA A 24 -16.07 -25.64 -15.86
N ALA A 25 -16.50 -24.74 -16.75
CA ALA A 25 -16.22 -23.32 -16.66
C ALA A 25 -16.93 -22.66 -15.47
N GLN A 26 -18.13 -23.12 -15.09
CA GLN A 26 -18.80 -22.67 -13.86
C GLN A 26 -18.00 -23.05 -12.61
N SER A 27 -17.49 -24.28 -12.54
CA SER A 27 -16.63 -24.73 -11.44
C SER A 27 -15.35 -23.89 -11.34
N MET A 28 -14.69 -23.64 -12.49
CA MET A 28 -13.50 -22.79 -12.55
C MET A 28 -13.81 -21.34 -12.15
N TYR A 29 -14.99 -20.82 -12.49
CA TYR A 29 -15.39 -19.47 -12.11
C TYR A 29 -15.60 -19.37 -10.60
N ALA A 30 -16.24 -20.37 -9.99
CA ALA A 30 -16.41 -20.45 -8.54
C ALA A 30 -15.05 -20.53 -7.84
N GLU A 31 -14.15 -21.39 -8.30
CA GLU A 31 -12.78 -21.51 -7.80
C GLU A 31 -12.02 -20.18 -7.91
N ALA A 32 -12.10 -19.50 -9.07
CA ALA A 32 -11.52 -18.18 -9.26
C ALA A 32 -12.09 -17.15 -8.27
N GLY A 33 -13.39 -17.22 -7.98
CA GLY A 33 -14.04 -16.44 -6.93
C GLY A 33 -13.44 -16.68 -5.54
N THR A 34 -13.09 -17.94 -5.20
CA THR A 34 -12.44 -18.24 -3.92
C THR A 34 -11.03 -17.66 -3.82
N PHE A 35 -10.23 -17.75 -4.90
CA PHE A 35 -8.92 -17.11 -4.97
C PHE A 35 -9.05 -15.58 -4.89
N PHE A 36 -10.02 -15.02 -5.61
CA PHE A 36 -10.28 -13.58 -5.61
C PHE A 36 -10.66 -13.07 -4.22
N ALA A 37 -11.56 -13.76 -3.51
CA ALA A 37 -11.95 -13.42 -2.15
C ALA A 37 -10.74 -13.44 -1.20
N LYS A 38 -9.83 -14.39 -1.40
CA LYS A 38 -8.57 -14.49 -0.64
C LYS A 38 -7.47 -13.50 -1.08
N GLY A 39 -7.76 -12.56 -1.98
CA GLY A 39 -6.74 -11.64 -2.53
C GLY A 39 -5.69 -12.30 -3.43
N GLN A 40 -5.85 -13.58 -3.78
CA GLN A 40 -4.97 -14.35 -4.66
C GLN A 40 -5.32 -14.06 -6.12
N TYR A 41 -5.09 -12.82 -6.55
CA TYR A 41 -5.59 -12.32 -7.84
C TYR A 41 -4.89 -12.95 -9.06
N LYS A 42 -3.62 -13.38 -8.96
CA LYS A 42 -2.90 -14.00 -10.08
C LYS A 42 -3.49 -15.37 -10.43
N GLU A 43 -3.85 -16.14 -9.41
CA GLU A 43 -4.51 -17.43 -9.49
C GLU A 43 -5.92 -17.27 -10.05
N ALA A 44 -6.69 -16.30 -9.55
CA ALA A 44 -8.00 -15.96 -10.08
C ALA A 44 -7.96 -15.59 -11.58
N ILE A 45 -7.02 -14.72 -11.98
CA ILE A 45 -6.83 -14.33 -13.39
C ILE A 45 -6.50 -15.54 -14.26
N THR A 46 -5.66 -16.46 -13.78
CA THR A 46 -5.30 -17.68 -14.53
C THR A 46 -6.53 -18.52 -14.84
N LEU A 47 -7.46 -18.65 -13.89
CA LEU A 47 -8.71 -19.38 -14.10
C LEU A 47 -9.67 -18.61 -15.01
N TYR A 48 -9.81 -17.29 -14.83
CA TYR A 48 -10.60 -16.46 -15.75
C TYR A 48 -10.07 -16.54 -17.19
N ASP A 49 -8.76 -16.50 -17.40
CA ASP A 49 -8.15 -16.65 -18.72
C ASP A 49 -8.46 -17.99 -19.36
N LYS A 50 -8.45 -19.08 -18.59
CA LYS A 50 -8.85 -20.40 -19.10
C LYS A 50 -10.32 -20.42 -19.52
N ILE A 51 -11.23 -19.80 -18.75
CA ILE A 51 -12.65 -19.70 -19.13
C ILE A 51 -12.79 -18.87 -20.42
N LEU A 52 -12.08 -17.74 -20.50
CA LEU A 52 -12.12 -16.84 -21.65
C LEU A 52 -11.51 -17.46 -22.92
N LYS A 53 -10.74 -18.54 -22.86
CA LYS A 53 -10.32 -19.27 -24.07
C LYS A 53 -11.52 -19.86 -24.83
N SER A 54 -12.50 -20.37 -24.10
CA SER A 54 -13.72 -20.95 -24.69
C SER A 54 -14.85 -19.94 -24.81
N TYR A 55 -14.88 -18.93 -23.94
CA TYR A 55 -15.92 -17.91 -23.87
C TYR A 55 -15.29 -16.50 -23.90
N PRO A 56 -14.63 -16.10 -25.02
CA PRO A 56 -13.76 -14.92 -25.08
C PRO A 56 -14.43 -13.60 -24.74
N ASP A 57 -15.75 -13.56 -24.86
CA ASP A 57 -16.56 -12.37 -24.72
C ASP A 57 -17.51 -12.41 -23.51
N HIS A 58 -17.32 -13.36 -22.60
CA HIS A 58 -18.21 -13.51 -21.45
C HIS A 58 -18.10 -12.30 -20.51
N PRO A 59 -19.14 -11.45 -20.39
CA PRO A 59 -19.01 -10.13 -19.77
C PRO A 59 -18.67 -10.23 -18.28
N THR A 60 -19.28 -11.16 -17.54
CA THR A 60 -19.01 -11.33 -16.11
C THR A 60 -17.56 -11.76 -15.83
N VAL A 61 -17.04 -12.72 -16.60
CA VAL A 61 -15.67 -13.22 -16.46
C VAL A 61 -14.66 -12.13 -16.82
N LEU A 62 -14.90 -11.40 -17.92
CA LEU A 62 -14.08 -10.25 -18.30
C LEU A 62 -14.06 -9.17 -17.21
N LYS A 63 -15.22 -8.84 -16.61
CA LYS A 63 -15.29 -7.88 -15.51
C LYS A 63 -14.52 -8.35 -14.28
N MET A 64 -14.70 -9.60 -13.85
CA MET A 64 -13.97 -10.12 -12.68
C MET A 64 -12.46 -10.15 -12.91
N LYS A 65 -12.02 -10.57 -14.11
CA LYS A 65 -10.62 -10.50 -14.53
C LYS A 65 -10.10 -9.06 -14.46
N ALA A 66 -10.82 -8.10 -15.04
CA ALA A 66 -10.41 -6.71 -15.06
C ALA A 66 -10.29 -6.10 -13.65
N ILE A 67 -11.18 -6.48 -12.72
CA ILE A 67 -11.09 -6.08 -11.30
C ILE A 67 -9.83 -6.69 -10.66
N ALA A 68 -9.56 -7.98 -10.89
CA ALA A 68 -8.37 -8.64 -10.37
C ALA A 68 -7.07 -8.00 -10.92
N GLU A 69 -7.05 -7.66 -12.22
CA GLU A 69 -5.94 -6.92 -12.84
C GLU A 69 -5.76 -5.53 -12.21
N SER A 70 -6.85 -4.83 -11.89
CA SER A 70 -6.81 -3.53 -11.21
C SER A 70 -6.20 -3.65 -9.81
N ASN A 71 -6.62 -4.67 -9.04
CA ASN A 71 -6.10 -4.93 -7.69
C ASN A 71 -4.62 -5.32 -7.69
N LEU A 72 -4.11 -5.91 -8.78
CA LEU A 72 -2.67 -6.16 -8.98
C LEU A 72 -1.89 -4.92 -9.48
N GLY A 73 -2.52 -3.77 -9.64
CA GLY A 73 -1.88 -2.57 -10.19
C GLY A 73 -1.64 -2.63 -11.70
N LEU A 74 -2.17 -3.64 -12.40
CA LEU A 74 -2.06 -3.80 -13.85
C LEU A 74 -3.08 -2.90 -14.57
N HIS A 75 -3.04 -1.60 -14.29
CA HIS A 75 -4.08 -0.64 -14.69
C HIS A 75 -4.31 -0.61 -16.20
N GLN A 76 -3.26 -0.60 -17.02
CA GLN A 76 -3.39 -0.66 -18.48
C GLN A 76 -4.16 -1.91 -18.93
N LYS A 77 -3.81 -3.10 -18.42
CA LYS A 77 -4.50 -4.35 -18.77
C LYS A 77 -5.95 -4.32 -18.30
N SER A 78 -6.19 -3.90 -17.06
CA SER A 78 -7.52 -3.75 -16.48
C SER A 78 -8.42 -2.84 -17.33
N ILE A 79 -7.93 -1.65 -17.70
CA ILE A 79 -8.66 -0.70 -18.57
C ILE A 79 -9.00 -1.37 -19.90
N MET A 80 -8.05 -2.07 -20.54
CA MET A 80 -8.29 -2.75 -21.80
C MET A 80 -9.33 -3.87 -21.66
N THR A 81 -9.28 -4.66 -20.59
CA THR A 81 -10.25 -5.74 -20.33
C THR A 81 -11.65 -5.18 -20.07
N PHE A 82 -11.80 -4.13 -19.26
CA PHE A 82 -13.08 -3.43 -19.10
C PHE A 82 -13.58 -2.82 -20.40
N TYR A 83 -12.67 -2.27 -21.21
CA TYR A 83 -13.03 -1.67 -22.50
C TYR A 83 -13.66 -2.69 -23.45
N LYS A 84 -13.22 -3.96 -23.43
CA LYS A 84 -13.88 -5.03 -24.20
C LYS A 84 -15.36 -5.18 -23.84
N VAL A 85 -15.69 -5.09 -22.55
CA VAL A 85 -17.07 -5.17 -22.07
C VAL A 85 -17.84 -3.91 -22.46
N TYR A 86 -17.23 -2.73 -22.24
CA TYR A 86 -17.83 -1.43 -22.55
C TYR A 86 -18.14 -1.25 -24.05
N GLN A 87 -17.28 -1.74 -24.95
CA GLN A 87 -17.52 -1.70 -26.40
C GLN A 87 -18.77 -2.47 -26.80
N LYS A 88 -19.09 -3.57 -26.10
CA LYS A 88 -20.28 -4.39 -26.37
C LYS A 88 -21.53 -3.85 -25.68
N ASN A 89 -21.39 -3.34 -24.46
CA ASN A 89 -22.47 -2.75 -23.70
C ASN A 89 -22.00 -1.46 -23.00
N ARG A 90 -22.33 -0.31 -23.61
CA ARG A 90 -22.01 1.02 -23.06
C ARG A 90 -22.79 1.38 -21.80
N GLN A 91 -23.82 0.62 -21.46
CA GLN A 91 -24.61 0.81 -20.23
C GLN A 91 -24.11 -0.07 -19.09
N ASP A 92 -23.07 -0.89 -19.29
CA ASP A 92 -22.43 -1.64 -18.20
C ASP A 92 -21.68 -0.67 -17.27
N SER A 93 -22.31 -0.36 -16.14
CA SER A 93 -21.81 0.60 -15.16
C SER A 93 -20.50 0.15 -14.53
N THR A 94 -20.31 -1.17 -14.34
CA THR A 94 -19.07 -1.72 -13.79
C THR A 94 -17.90 -1.49 -14.75
N ALA A 95 -18.10 -1.75 -16.05
CA ALA A 95 -17.08 -1.53 -17.07
C ALA A 95 -16.71 -0.04 -17.20
N ALA A 96 -17.72 0.84 -17.26
CA ALA A 96 -17.50 2.28 -17.34
C ALA A 96 -16.73 2.81 -16.11
N ILE A 97 -17.15 2.43 -14.89
CA ILE A 97 -16.44 2.80 -13.66
C ILE A 97 -15.02 2.23 -13.65
N GLY A 98 -14.83 0.99 -14.06
CA GLY A 98 -13.52 0.33 -14.11
C GLY A 98 -12.52 1.09 -15.00
N ILE A 99 -12.95 1.52 -16.19
CA ILE A 99 -12.15 2.36 -17.09
C ILE A 99 -11.83 3.71 -16.42
N GLY A 100 -12.84 4.37 -15.84
CA GLY A 100 -12.66 5.65 -15.16
C GLY A 100 -11.66 5.56 -14.00
N VAL A 101 -11.77 4.54 -13.15
CA VAL A 101 -10.83 4.32 -12.04
C VAL A 101 -9.41 4.07 -12.57
N GLY A 102 -9.27 3.24 -13.60
CA GLY A 102 -7.97 3.00 -14.22
C GLY A 102 -7.32 4.26 -14.80
N LEU A 103 -8.09 5.11 -15.48
CA LEU A 103 -7.63 6.41 -15.98
C LEU A 103 -7.26 7.38 -14.83
N GLY A 104 -8.05 7.38 -13.74
CA GLY A 104 -7.73 8.10 -12.51
C GLY A 104 -6.41 7.67 -11.89
N ASN A 105 -6.10 6.36 -11.92
CA ASN A 105 -4.80 5.82 -11.52
C ASN A 105 -3.65 6.21 -12.47
N TYR A 106 -3.91 6.84 -13.61
CA TYR A 106 -2.86 7.49 -14.41
C TYR A 106 -2.86 9.01 -14.25
N GLY A 107 -3.72 9.56 -13.39
CA GLY A 107 -3.89 11.00 -13.23
C GLY A 107 -4.72 11.64 -14.32
N GLU A 108 -5.41 10.83 -15.14
CA GLU A 108 -6.23 11.27 -16.26
C GLU A 108 -7.70 11.46 -15.81
N TYR A 109 -7.89 12.25 -14.74
CA TYR A 109 -9.19 12.48 -14.09
C TYR A 109 -10.24 13.14 -14.98
N ALA A 110 -9.84 14.05 -15.89
CA ALA A 110 -10.76 14.69 -16.81
C ALA A 110 -11.39 13.69 -17.78
N GLU A 111 -10.63 12.69 -18.24
CA GLU A 111 -11.19 11.61 -19.05
C GLU A 111 -11.94 10.59 -18.18
N ALA A 112 -11.41 10.24 -17.00
CA ALA A 112 -12.10 9.37 -16.05
C ALA A 112 -13.51 9.87 -15.70
N LYS A 113 -13.64 11.18 -15.46
CA LYS A 113 -14.90 11.85 -15.13
C LYS A 113 -15.97 11.62 -16.19
N LYS A 114 -15.61 11.54 -17.49
CA LYS A 114 -16.58 11.31 -18.56
C LYS A 114 -17.29 9.97 -18.42
N TYR A 115 -16.58 8.93 -17.99
CA TYR A 115 -17.16 7.61 -17.73
C TYR A 115 -18.06 7.63 -16.48
N PHE A 116 -17.67 8.37 -15.44
CA PHE A 116 -18.49 8.53 -14.24
C PHE A 116 -19.76 9.35 -14.52
N ASP A 117 -19.66 10.43 -15.29
CA ASP A 117 -20.80 11.25 -15.72
C ASP A 117 -21.80 10.43 -16.52
N GLN A 118 -21.33 9.68 -17.52
CA GLN A 118 -22.19 8.79 -18.29
C GLN A 118 -22.90 7.77 -17.39
N THR A 119 -22.18 7.19 -16.43
CA THR A 119 -22.77 6.21 -15.50
C THR A 119 -23.82 6.86 -14.60
N VAL A 120 -23.57 8.06 -14.08
CA VAL A 120 -24.54 8.82 -13.27
C VAL A 120 -25.76 9.25 -14.10
N GLN A 121 -25.57 9.57 -15.37
CA GLN A 121 -26.68 9.92 -16.27
C GLN A 121 -27.62 8.74 -16.50
N ILE A 122 -27.08 7.54 -16.71
CA ILE A 122 -27.87 6.31 -16.92
C ILE A 122 -28.45 5.81 -15.59
N TYR A 123 -27.67 5.86 -14.51
CA TYR A 123 -28.03 5.34 -13.20
C TYR A 123 -27.95 6.47 -12.14
N PRO A 124 -28.93 7.37 -12.09
CA PRO A 124 -28.88 8.58 -11.25
C PRO A 124 -28.87 8.29 -9.75
N ASN A 125 -29.19 7.07 -9.31
CA ASN A 125 -29.11 6.67 -7.90
C ASN A 125 -27.88 5.82 -7.57
N TYR A 126 -26.94 5.65 -8.51
CA TYR A 126 -25.75 4.83 -8.27
C TYR A 126 -24.68 5.61 -7.50
N THR A 127 -24.72 5.49 -6.16
CA THR A 127 -23.85 6.21 -5.22
C THR A 127 -22.36 6.08 -5.54
N LEU A 128 -21.91 4.89 -5.97
CA LEU A 128 -20.50 4.67 -6.28
C LEU A 128 -20.02 5.57 -7.43
N ALA A 129 -20.79 5.68 -8.51
CA ALA A 129 -20.45 6.55 -9.64
C ALA A 129 -20.45 8.03 -9.25
N LYS A 130 -21.41 8.47 -8.41
CA LYS A 130 -21.46 9.84 -7.88
C LYS A 130 -20.21 10.18 -7.08
N ASN A 131 -19.80 9.27 -6.21
CA ASN A 131 -18.61 9.46 -5.37
C ASN A 131 -17.33 9.58 -6.21
N TYR A 132 -17.16 8.71 -7.23
CA TYR A 132 -16.01 8.80 -8.13
C TYR A 132 -16.01 10.08 -8.97
N LYS A 133 -17.20 10.53 -9.43
CA LYS A 133 -17.36 11.81 -10.10
C LYS A 133 -16.95 12.98 -9.20
N GLU A 134 -17.51 13.05 -7.98
CA GLU A 134 -17.19 14.12 -7.02
C GLU A 134 -15.71 14.15 -6.67
N TYR A 135 -15.10 12.97 -6.53
CA TYR A 135 -13.67 12.83 -6.33
C TYR A 135 -12.88 13.40 -7.51
N ALA A 136 -13.20 12.98 -8.75
CA ALA A 136 -12.56 13.51 -9.95
C ALA A 136 -12.71 15.04 -10.07
N ASP A 137 -13.89 15.58 -9.76
CA ASP A 137 -14.14 17.03 -9.74
C ASP A 137 -13.23 17.77 -8.76
N LYS A 138 -13.11 17.25 -7.53
CA LYS A 138 -12.22 17.81 -6.51
C LYS A 138 -10.76 17.81 -6.97
N ILE A 139 -10.31 16.71 -7.56
CA ILE A 139 -8.92 16.58 -8.02
C ILE A 139 -8.63 17.50 -9.22
N ILE A 140 -9.51 17.55 -10.22
CA ILE A 140 -9.37 18.44 -11.38
C ILE A 140 -9.30 19.91 -10.93
N LYS A 141 -10.17 20.31 -9.98
CA LYS A 141 -10.17 21.66 -9.43
C LYS A 141 -8.89 21.98 -8.65
N LYS A 142 -8.39 21.01 -7.87
CA LYS A 142 -7.20 21.17 -7.02
C LYS A 142 -5.89 21.16 -7.81
N TYR A 143 -5.81 20.33 -8.85
CA TYR A 143 -4.62 20.16 -9.69
C TYR A 143 -4.97 20.27 -11.18
N PRO A 144 -5.19 21.50 -11.69
CA PRO A 144 -5.46 21.71 -13.11
C PRO A 144 -4.35 21.13 -13.98
N TYR A 145 -4.72 20.48 -15.07
CA TYR A 145 -3.76 19.90 -15.99
C TYR A 145 -4.34 19.79 -17.40
N LYS A 146 -3.46 19.72 -18.40
CA LYS A 146 -3.86 19.41 -19.76
C LYS A 146 -4.07 17.89 -19.87
N PRO A 147 -5.27 17.39 -20.25
CA PRO A 147 -5.49 15.96 -20.52
C PRO A 147 -4.56 15.40 -21.59
N THR A 148 -4.38 14.09 -21.62
CA THR A 148 -3.64 13.42 -22.70
C THR A 148 -4.40 13.57 -24.02
N ASP A 149 -3.69 14.02 -25.06
CA ASP A 149 -4.29 14.22 -26.38
C ASP A 149 -4.66 12.85 -26.98
N LYS A 150 -5.84 12.76 -27.59
CA LYS A 150 -6.32 11.54 -28.26
C LYS A 150 -5.65 11.38 -29.63
N PRO A 151 -5.46 10.14 -30.12
CA PRO A 151 -5.03 9.88 -31.49
C PRO A 151 -5.89 10.63 -32.53
N LYS A 152 -5.29 11.04 -33.66
CA LYS A 152 -5.98 11.81 -34.72
C LYS A 152 -7.22 11.11 -35.28
N ASN A 153 -7.21 9.77 -35.31
CA ASN A 153 -8.30 8.93 -35.81
C ASN A 153 -9.30 8.50 -34.71
N TRP A 154 -9.36 9.23 -33.59
CA TRP A 154 -10.26 8.91 -32.49
C TRP A 154 -11.73 9.03 -32.89
N LYS A 155 -12.50 7.98 -32.61
CA LYS A 155 -13.96 7.93 -32.79
C LYS A 155 -14.65 8.00 -31.43
N GLU A 156 -15.97 8.19 -31.40
CA GLU A 156 -16.73 8.13 -30.13
C GLU A 156 -16.50 6.81 -29.39
N ILE A 157 -16.49 5.70 -30.15
CA ILE A 157 -16.08 4.37 -29.68
C ILE A 157 -14.89 3.93 -30.55
N PRO A 158 -13.64 4.17 -30.12
CA PRO A 158 -12.47 3.70 -30.86
C PRO A 158 -12.40 2.17 -30.88
N ASP A 159 -11.79 1.59 -31.91
CA ASP A 159 -11.42 0.17 -31.86
C ASP A 159 -10.40 -0.08 -30.74
N GLN A 160 -10.18 -1.36 -30.39
CA GLN A 160 -9.31 -1.72 -29.28
C GLN A 160 -7.87 -1.21 -29.48
N LYS A 161 -7.37 -1.19 -30.72
CA LYS A 161 -5.99 -0.81 -31.01
C LYS A 161 -5.79 0.69 -30.85
N ILE A 162 -6.75 1.50 -31.31
CA ILE A 162 -6.73 2.96 -31.13
C ILE A 162 -6.86 3.30 -29.64
N PHE A 163 -7.75 2.62 -28.92
CA PHE A 163 -7.91 2.83 -27.48
C PHE A 163 -6.64 2.44 -26.71
N GLU A 164 -6.03 1.30 -27.03
CA GLU A 164 -4.77 0.85 -26.42
C GLU A 164 -3.61 1.82 -26.66
N SER A 165 -3.52 2.40 -27.85
CA SER A 165 -2.53 3.44 -28.17
C SER A 165 -2.73 4.69 -27.30
N TYR A 166 -3.98 5.09 -27.06
CA TYR A 166 -4.30 6.18 -26.14
C TYR A 166 -3.92 5.84 -24.70
N ILE A 167 -4.30 4.66 -24.19
CA ILE A 167 -3.94 4.24 -22.83
C ILE A 167 -2.42 4.15 -22.64
N SER A 168 -1.69 3.69 -23.65
CA SER A 168 -0.21 3.68 -23.62
C SER A 168 0.37 5.09 -23.54
N SER A 169 -0.23 6.06 -24.24
CA SER A 169 0.18 7.46 -24.18
C SER A 169 -0.12 8.07 -22.80
N VAL A 170 -1.28 7.75 -22.22
CA VAL A 170 -1.67 8.15 -20.86
C VAL A 170 -0.66 7.59 -19.84
N ALA A 171 -0.33 6.30 -19.93
CA ALA A 171 0.65 5.67 -19.05
C ALA A 171 2.05 6.30 -19.19
N ALA A 172 2.52 6.52 -20.42
CA ALA A 172 3.81 7.14 -20.68
C ALA A 172 3.90 8.59 -20.17
N LYS A 173 2.82 9.35 -20.29
CA LYS A 173 2.73 10.71 -19.73
C LYS A 173 2.75 10.66 -18.21
N SER A 174 1.94 9.80 -17.61
CA SER A 174 1.87 9.59 -16.15
C SER A 174 3.22 9.24 -15.54
N ALA A 175 4.01 8.40 -16.23
CA ALA A 175 5.36 8.02 -15.82
C ALA A 175 6.36 9.20 -15.79
N LYS A 176 6.16 10.21 -16.64
CA LYS A 176 6.97 11.44 -16.69
C LYS A 176 6.39 12.56 -15.82
N ASP A 177 5.19 12.35 -15.28
CA ASP A 177 4.44 13.37 -14.60
C ASP A 177 4.96 13.59 -13.18
N LYS A 178 5.37 14.82 -12.89
CA LYS A 178 5.80 15.25 -11.56
C LYS A 178 4.61 15.67 -10.68
N ARG A 179 3.40 15.79 -11.24
CA ARG A 179 2.18 16.11 -10.50
C ARG A 179 1.85 15.00 -9.52
N TYR A 180 1.33 15.40 -8.37
CA TYR A 180 0.75 14.48 -7.40
C TYR A 180 -0.60 13.97 -7.94
N ILE A 181 -0.66 12.67 -8.18
CA ILE A 181 -1.88 11.96 -8.59
C ILE A 181 -2.39 11.28 -7.32
N GLU A 182 -3.63 11.58 -6.91
CA GLU A 182 -4.29 10.97 -5.75
C GLU A 182 -5.06 9.72 -6.24
N TYR A 183 -4.46 8.54 -6.10
CA TYR A 183 -5.05 7.25 -6.46
C TYR A 183 -6.07 6.81 -5.41
N THR A 184 -6.99 5.95 -5.83
CA THR A 184 -8.10 5.48 -4.99
C THR A 184 -7.68 4.39 -3.98
N ASN A 185 -6.46 3.83 -4.11
CA ASN A 185 -5.85 2.87 -3.18
C ASN A 185 -4.68 3.53 -2.40
N PRO A 186 -4.82 3.77 -1.08
CA PRO A 186 -3.89 4.60 -0.31
C PRO A 186 -2.50 3.99 -0.09
N SER A 187 -2.33 2.66 -0.18
CA SER A 187 -1.03 2.02 0.10
C SER A 187 0.03 2.40 -0.93
N VAL A 188 -0.26 2.24 -2.22
CA VAL A 188 0.70 2.50 -3.31
C VAL A 188 1.08 3.98 -3.35
N ASP A 189 0.15 4.86 -2.96
CA ASP A 189 0.32 6.31 -3.01
C ASP A 189 1.11 6.89 -1.86
N VAL A 190 0.88 6.39 -0.67
CA VAL A 190 1.70 6.77 0.47
C VAL A 190 3.14 6.35 0.20
N ILE A 191 3.35 5.15 -0.35
CA ILE A 191 4.68 4.67 -0.76
C ILE A 191 5.27 5.52 -1.87
N LYS A 192 4.52 5.84 -2.93
CA LYS A 192 4.98 6.77 -3.98
C LYS A 192 5.32 8.15 -3.41
N LYS A 193 4.59 8.63 -2.40
CA LYS A 193 4.87 9.92 -1.74
C LYS A 193 6.15 9.87 -0.92
N PHE A 194 6.40 8.78 -0.21
CA PHE A 194 7.71 8.54 0.42
C PHE A 194 8.84 8.55 -0.62
N LEU A 195 8.63 7.98 -1.81
CA LEU A 195 9.65 7.93 -2.87
C LEU A 195 9.85 9.27 -3.59
N ARG A 196 8.77 10.02 -3.88
CA ARG A 196 8.82 11.27 -4.64
C ARG A 196 9.32 12.45 -3.81
N ASP A 197 8.97 12.51 -2.54
CA ASP A 197 9.40 13.54 -1.59
C ASP A 197 10.42 12.92 -0.62
N TYR A 198 11.44 12.33 -1.23
CA TYR A 198 12.46 11.52 -0.56
C TYR A 198 13.17 12.31 0.54
N GLU A 199 13.54 13.56 0.28
CA GLU A 199 14.22 14.40 1.27
C GLU A 199 13.39 14.66 2.51
N LYS A 200 12.05 14.70 2.37
CA LYS A 200 11.14 15.01 3.47
C LYS A 200 10.77 13.79 4.31
N TRP A 201 10.63 12.63 3.69
CA TRP A 201 10.09 11.43 4.35
C TRP A 201 11.11 10.29 4.47
N ASN A 202 12.21 10.38 3.74
CA ASN A 202 13.31 9.44 3.83
C ASN A 202 14.53 10.14 4.45
N PHE A 203 14.81 9.75 5.68
CA PHE A 203 15.75 10.46 6.53
C PHE A 203 17.16 9.88 6.46
N GLU A 204 17.62 9.46 5.27
CA GLU A 204 18.94 8.82 5.07
C GLU A 204 20.11 9.65 5.58
N GLN A 205 20.05 10.97 5.42
CA GLN A 205 21.09 11.85 5.98
C GLN A 205 21.15 11.75 7.51
N GLN A 206 20.00 11.53 8.17
CA GLN A 206 19.93 11.34 9.62
C GLN A 206 20.49 9.97 10.01
N ILE A 207 20.27 8.93 9.20
CA ILE A 207 20.85 7.59 9.44
C ILE A 207 22.38 7.63 9.43
N LYS A 208 22.97 8.48 8.57
CA LYS A 208 24.43 8.72 8.54
C LYS A 208 24.94 9.54 9.73
N THR A 209 24.04 10.07 10.56
CA THR A 209 24.44 10.82 11.76
C THR A 209 24.91 9.84 12.83
N GLY A 210 26.19 9.93 13.19
CA GLY A 210 26.77 9.07 14.22
C GLY A 210 26.09 9.25 15.58
N SER A 211 26.06 8.19 16.37
CA SER A 211 25.45 8.17 17.71
C SER A 211 26.04 9.23 18.67
N SER A 212 27.27 9.67 18.43
CA SER A 212 27.94 10.75 19.19
C SER A 212 27.21 12.09 19.11
N ALA A 213 26.46 12.36 18.04
CA ALA A 213 25.70 13.60 17.86
C ALA A 213 24.41 13.64 18.72
N PHE A 214 24.05 12.53 19.35
CA PHE A 214 22.83 12.42 20.15
C PHE A 214 23.14 12.59 21.65
N PRO A 215 22.25 13.22 22.42
CA PRO A 215 22.39 13.31 23.87
C PRO A 215 22.34 11.91 24.51
N ASN A 216 23.05 11.73 25.61
CA ASN A 216 22.97 10.51 26.41
C ASN A 216 21.63 10.43 27.16
N PRO A 217 21.08 9.23 27.40
CA PRO A 217 19.89 9.07 28.24
C PRO A 217 20.19 9.53 29.67
N LYS A 218 19.17 10.04 30.38
CA LYS A 218 19.32 10.41 31.78
C LYS A 218 19.27 9.16 32.64
N VAL A 219 20.28 8.96 33.50
CA VAL A 219 20.35 7.82 34.40
C VAL A 219 20.10 8.29 35.83
N SER A 220 19.17 7.63 36.52
CA SER A 220 18.93 7.81 37.95
C SER A 220 19.06 6.47 38.67
N LEU A 221 19.38 6.50 39.96
CA LEU A 221 19.43 5.30 40.80
C LEU A 221 18.23 5.31 41.75
N ASP A 222 17.41 4.27 41.69
CA ASP A 222 16.25 4.07 42.56
C ASP A 222 16.32 2.68 43.18
N ASN A 223 16.43 2.59 44.51
CA ASN A 223 16.50 1.33 45.25
C ASN A 223 17.45 0.28 44.63
N ASN A 224 18.70 0.68 44.37
CA ASN A 224 19.75 -0.15 43.76
C ASN A 224 19.43 -0.65 42.32
N THR A 225 18.49 0.02 41.64
CA THR A 225 18.12 -0.19 40.25
C THR A 225 18.43 1.06 39.43
N TYR A 226 19.24 0.91 38.38
CA TYR A 226 19.52 1.99 37.44
C TYR A 226 18.31 2.19 36.51
N VAL A 227 17.79 3.42 36.45
CA VAL A 227 16.67 3.78 35.59
C VAL A 227 17.21 4.65 34.45
N PHE A 228 17.22 4.08 33.24
CA PHE A 228 17.63 4.79 32.03
C PHE A 228 16.41 5.44 31.37
N ASN A 229 16.38 6.77 31.35
CA ASN A 229 15.29 7.54 30.78
C ASN A 229 15.67 8.01 29.37
N TYR A 230 14.98 7.46 28.37
CA TYR A 230 15.14 7.80 26.97
C TYR A 230 14.03 8.74 26.50
N LYS A 231 14.40 9.76 25.72
CA LYS A 231 13.49 10.62 24.98
C LYS A 231 13.47 10.22 23.53
N ILE A 232 12.28 9.96 23.00
CA ILE A 232 12.04 9.59 21.61
C ILE A 232 11.46 10.78 20.86
N TYR A 233 12.08 11.15 19.75
CA TYR A 233 11.47 11.97 18.72
C TYR A 233 10.99 11.06 17.58
N VAL A 234 9.74 11.21 17.16
CA VAL A 234 9.18 10.44 16.04
C VAL A 234 9.12 11.32 14.81
N ASN A 235 9.83 10.92 13.74
CA ASN A 235 9.73 11.61 12.46
C ASN A 235 8.30 11.56 11.93
N LYS A 236 7.87 12.66 11.30
CA LYS A 236 6.55 12.73 10.67
C LYS A 236 6.46 11.66 9.56
N GLN A 237 5.25 11.16 9.36
CA GLN A 237 4.91 10.25 8.27
C GLN A 237 3.87 10.89 7.33
N PRO A 238 3.76 10.44 6.07
CA PRO A 238 2.65 10.82 5.22
C PRO A 238 1.31 10.42 5.86
N GLN A 239 0.32 11.31 5.74
CA GLN A 239 -1.05 10.99 6.13
C GLN A 239 -1.60 9.84 5.28
N GLY A 240 -2.38 8.95 5.91
CA GLY A 240 -3.07 7.87 5.22
C GLY A 240 -2.28 6.56 5.10
N LEU A 241 -1.18 6.39 5.86
CA LEU A 241 -0.55 5.07 6.00
C LEU A 241 -1.61 4.03 6.41
N PRO A 242 -1.73 2.91 5.69
CA PRO A 242 -2.86 1.98 5.85
C PRO A 242 -2.74 1.10 7.10
N LEU A 243 -1.65 1.24 7.87
CA LEU A 243 -1.36 0.43 9.04
C LEU A 243 -1.15 1.33 10.27
N ASP A 244 -1.52 0.81 11.43
CA ASP A 244 -1.31 1.48 12.70
C ASP A 244 0.14 1.35 13.16
N HIS A 245 0.98 2.26 12.69
CA HIS A 245 2.39 2.31 13.09
C HIS A 245 2.59 2.93 14.49
N VAL A 246 1.65 3.77 14.93
CA VAL A 246 1.79 4.49 16.21
C VAL A 246 1.65 3.53 17.37
N SER A 247 0.69 2.59 17.31
CA SER A 247 0.56 1.58 18.36
C SER A 247 1.75 0.63 18.40
N THR A 248 2.37 0.29 17.25
CA THR A 248 3.58 -0.58 17.23
C THR A 248 4.75 0.02 18.01
N LEU A 249 4.92 1.35 17.95
CA LEU A 249 5.93 2.05 18.73
C LEU A 249 5.58 1.98 20.22
N SER A 250 4.33 2.31 20.58
CA SER A 250 3.87 2.28 21.97
C SER A 250 3.96 0.88 22.59
N GLN A 251 3.63 -0.17 21.85
CA GLN A 251 3.72 -1.56 22.30
C GLN A 251 5.18 -2.01 22.44
N SER A 252 6.05 -1.58 21.51
CA SER A 252 7.48 -1.87 21.57
C SER A 252 8.18 -1.17 22.74
N THR A 253 7.86 0.11 23.02
CA THR A 253 8.37 0.80 24.21
C THR A 253 7.87 0.12 25.48
N GLY A 254 6.58 -0.21 25.56
CA GLY A 254 6.00 -0.89 26.71
C GLY A 254 6.63 -2.27 26.99
N TYR A 255 6.96 -3.03 25.93
CA TYR A 255 7.70 -4.29 26.07
C TYR A 255 9.07 -4.08 26.73
N TRP A 256 9.82 -3.06 26.30
CA TRP A 256 11.15 -2.79 26.86
C TRP A 256 11.09 -2.23 28.28
N GLU A 257 10.09 -1.40 28.59
CA GLU A 257 9.83 -0.89 29.95
C GLU A 257 9.47 -1.99 30.94
N SER A 258 8.89 -3.10 30.48
CA SER A 258 8.60 -4.26 31.31
C SER A 258 9.80 -5.17 31.56
N GLN A 259 10.94 -4.94 30.91
CA GLN A 259 12.14 -5.77 31.09
C GLN A 259 12.99 -5.29 32.27
N VAL A 260 13.62 -6.25 32.94
CA VAL A 260 14.65 -5.99 33.96
C VAL A 260 15.96 -6.60 33.49
N PHE A 261 16.98 -5.75 33.33
CA PHE A 261 18.31 -6.15 32.91
C PHE A 261 19.20 -6.36 34.13
N ASN A 262 19.76 -7.56 34.30
CA ASN A 262 20.66 -7.86 35.40
C ASN A 262 22.12 -7.70 34.93
N SER A 263 22.92 -6.98 35.71
CA SER A 263 24.36 -6.83 35.47
C SER A 263 25.14 -7.07 36.77
N THR A 264 26.47 -7.20 36.66
CA THR A 264 27.37 -7.29 37.82
C THR A 264 27.32 -6.05 38.72
N LYS A 265 26.82 -4.91 38.21
CA LYS A 265 26.71 -3.65 38.95
C LYS A 265 25.33 -3.39 39.56
N GLY A 266 24.36 -4.29 39.33
CA GLY A 266 22.98 -4.14 39.79
C GLY A 266 21.96 -4.33 38.67
N LYS A 267 20.69 -4.06 39.00
CA LYS A 267 19.55 -4.15 38.08
C LYS A 267 19.43 -2.86 37.27
N ALA A 268 18.94 -2.94 36.05
CA ALA A 268 18.61 -1.80 35.23
C ALA A 268 17.24 -1.96 34.59
N ILE A 269 16.51 -0.85 34.46
CA ILE A 269 15.26 -0.74 33.73
C ILE A 269 15.32 0.47 32.81
N VAL A 270 14.49 0.46 31.77
CA VAL A 270 14.36 1.59 30.83
C VAL A 270 13.00 2.24 30.97
N LYS A 271 12.93 3.55 30.72
CA LYS A 271 11.69 4.34 30.61
C LYS A 271 11.77 5.22 29.39
N PHE A 272 10.66 5.34 28.66
CA PHE A 272 10.56 6.18 27.48
C PHE A 272 9.63 7.38 27.73
N SER A 273 9.95 8.47 27.07
CA SER A 273 9.10 9.65 26.97
C SER A 273 9.20 10.22 25.56
N TYR A 274 8.18 10.96 25.12
CA TYR A 274 8.14 11.52 23.77
C TYR A 274 8.45 13.02 23.78
N THR A 275 9.17 13.49 22.77
CA THR A 275 9.51 14.90 22.60
C THR A 275 9.30 15.36 21.17
N ASN A 276 8.91 16.62 21.01
CA ASN A 276 8.81 17.29 19.70
C ASN A 276 10.14 17.95 19.29
N SER A 277 11.19 17.85 20.11
CA SER A 277 12.51 18.40 19.83
C SER A 277 13.51 17.31 19.47
N LYS A 278 14.09 17.39 18.27
CA LYS A 278 15.16 16.48 17.83
C LYS A 278 16.42 16.60 18.69
N SER A 279 16.81 17.81 19.07
CA SER A 279 18.06 18.05 19.80
C SER A 279 18.06 17.52 21.24
N ASP A 280 16.88 17.32 21.82
CA ASP A 280 16.70 16.77 23.18
C ASP A 280 16.41 15.26 23.17
N ALA A 281 16.17 14.68 21.99
CA ALA A 281 15.86 13.25 21.87
C ALA A 281 17.13 12.40 21.83
N ASN A 282 17.13 11.32 22.61
CA ASN A 282 18.17 10.30 22.58
C ASN A 282 18.01 9.39 21.36
N ILE A 283 16.77 9.16 20.95
CA ILE A 283 16.40 8.26 19.86
C ILE A 283 15.51 9.01 18.87
N TRP A 284 15.85 8.95 17.59
CA TRP A 284 14.95 9.38 16.51
C TRP A 284 14.38 8.15 15.82
N VAL A 285 13.08 7.95 15.94
CA VAL A 285 12.38 6.88 15.22
C VAL A 285 11.99 7.39 13.84
N THR A 286 12.37 6.64 12.82
CA THR A 286 12.11 6.95 11.42
C THR A 286 11.55 5.74 10.68
N TRP A 287 10.62 6.01 9.77
CA TRP A 287 9.93 5.00 8.97
C TRP A 287 10.50 4.98 7.56
N THR A 288 10.67 3.81 6.98
CA THR A 288 11.28 3.67 5.64
C THR A 288 10.54 2.67 4.75
N VAL A 289 10.64 2.90 3.45
CA VAL A 289 10.01 2.09 2.39
C VAL A 289 11.00 1.80 1.26
N ARG A 290 12.29 1.79 1.59
CA ARG A 290 13.41 1.58 0.66
C ARG A 290 13.98 0.18 0.83
N LYS A 291 14.69 -0.31 -0.20
CA LYS A 291 15.49 -1.53 -0.10
C LYS A 291 16.65 -1.29 0.86
N LEU A 292 16.61 -1.87 2.05
CA LEU A 292 17.64 -1.71 3.08
C LEU A 292 18.87 -2.59 2.88
N GLY A 293 18.75 -3.60 2.02
CA GLY A 293 19.74 -4.67 1.84
C GLY A 293 19.03 -6.01 1.86
N GLU A 294 19.64 -7.02 1.25
CA GLU A 294 19.07 -8.37 1.28
C GLU A 294 19.06 -8.88 2.74
N GLY A 295 17.88 -9.22 3.25
CA GLY A 295 17.71 -9.70 4.63
C GLY A 295 17.75 -8.63 5.72
N VAL A 296 17.74 -7.34 5.36
CA VAL A 296 17.76 -6.23 6.31
C VAL A 296 16.37 -5.60 6.41
N LEU A 297 15.79 -5.61 7.62
CA LEU A 297 14.43 -5.14 7.88
C LEU A 297 14.37 -3.86 8.72
N GLY A 298 15.52 -3.39 9.21
CA GLY A 298 15.67 -2.17 9.99
C GLY A 298 17.14 -1.84 10.22
N HIS A 299 17.38 -0.65 10.76
CA HIS A 299 18.71 -0.24 11.21
C HIS A 299 18.60 0.61 12.47
N ALA A 300 19.41 0.31 13.48
CA ALA A 300 19.54 1.18 14.64
C ALA A 300 20.99 1.35 15.08
N THR A 301 21.31 2.55 15.55
CA THR A 301 22.58 2.81 16.21
C THR A 301 22.52 2.37 17.67
N ILE A 302 23.58 1.71 18.13
CA ILE A 302 23.61 1.13 19.48
C ILE A 302 23.64 2.23 20.55
N GLY A 303 22.72 2.15 21.51
CA GLY A 303 22.68 2.94 22.75
C GLY A 303 22.13 4.37 22.64
N LYS A 304 22.03 4.92 21.43
CA LYS A 304 21.35 6.19 21.08
C LYS A 304 21.48 6.44 19.58
N GLY A 305 20.58 7.24 19.03
CA GLY A 305 20.63 7.69 17.65
C GLY A 305 19.39 7.35 16.83
N VAL A 306 19.57 7.00 15.57
CA VAL A 306 18.45 6.77 14.66
C VAL A 306 18.01 5.32 14.71
N VAL A 307 16.70 5.11 14.78
CA VAL A 307 16.01 3.82 14.65
C VAL A 307 15.20 3.87 13.37
N GLU A 308 15.66 3.17 12.35
CA GLU A 308 15.00 2.99 11.06
C GLU A 308 14.16 1.71 11.07
N VAL A 309 12.85 1.87 10.84
CA VAL A 309 11.89 0.76 10.80
C VAL A 309 11.31 0.64 9.40
N ALA A 310 11.53 -0.50 8.74
CA ALA A 310 10.94 -0.75 7.44
C ALA A 310 9.44 -1.05 7.55
N LEU A 311 8.67 -0.42 6.67
CA LEU A 311 7.23 -0.65 6.55
C LEU A 311 6.89 -1.71 5.50
N GLY A 312 7.87 -2.14 4.71
CA GLY A 312 7.71 -3.08 3.60
C GLY A 312 8.99 -3.20 2.77
N ASP A 313 8.94 -4.03 1.73
CA ASP A 313 10.08 -4.29 0.84
C ASP A 313 9.66 -4.55 -0.61
N TYR A 314 10.63 -4.57 -1.52
CA TYR A 314 10.45 -4.78 -2.95
C TYR A 314 10.66 -6.24 -3.34
N ARG A 315 9.72 -6.77 -4.13
CA ARG A 315 9.86 -8.06 -4.81
C ARG A 315 10.83 -7.96 -5.99
N CYS A 316 11.28 -9.12 -6.48
CA CYS A 316 12.18 -9.22 -7.63
C CYS A 316 11.61 -8.61 -8.92
N ASP A 317 10.28 -8.44 -9.03
CA ASP A 317 9.61 -7.79 -10.14
C ASP A 317 9.50 -6.26 -9.98
N GLY A 318 10.09 -5.70 -8.91
CA GLY A 318 10.08 -4.27 -8.58
C GLY A 318 8.80 -3.79 -7.90
N SER A 319 7.84 -4.68 -7.61
CA SER A 319 6.64 -4.32 -6.84
C SER A 319 6.96 -4.17 -5.35
N PHE A 320 6.43 -3.12 -4.70
CA PHE A 320 6.56 -2.92 -3.27
C PHE A 320 5.41 -3.56 -2.50
N GLU A 321 5.69 -4.18 -1.36
CA GLU A 321 4.69 -4.75 -0.46
C GLU A 321 4.88 -4.30 0.98
N LEU A 322 3.77 -3.92 1.62
CA LEU A 322 3.73 -3.56 3.04
C LEU A 322 3.78 -4.80 3.93
N TYR A 323 4.56 -4.71 4.99
CA TYR A 323 4.54 -5.66 6.09
C TYR A 323 3.23 -5.58 6.88
N ASP A 324 2.79 -6.67 7.49
CA ASP A 324 1.67 -6.60 8.44
C ASP A 324 2.07 -5.88 9.73
N VAL A 325 1.08 -5.47 10.53
CA VAL A 325 1.31 -4.72 11.79
C VAL A 325 2.23 -5.49 12.73
N ALA A 326 2.05 -6.81 12.84
CA ALA A 326 2.85 -7.67 13.71
C ALA A 326 4.32 -7.75 13.28
N THR A 327 4.59 -7.74 11.98
CA THR A 327 5.95 -7.71 11.43
C THR A 327 6.60 -6.36 11.71
N VAL A 328 5.90 -5.24 11.47
CA VAL A 328 6.41 -3.89 11.78
C VAL A 328 6.70 -3.74 13.28
N GLU A 329 5.83 -4.26 14.14
CA GLU A 329 6.03 -4.26 15.60
C GLU A 329 7.29 -5.03 16.00
N LYS A 330 7.52 -6.22 15.42
CA LYS A 330 8.73 -7.01 15.69
C LYS A 330 10.01 -6.29 15.26
N ILE A 331 10.01 -5.68 14.08
CA ILE A 331 11.13 -4.87 13.60
C ILE A 331 11.36 -3.71 14.57
N MET A 332 10.33 -2.91 14.86
CA MET A 332 10.42 -1.78 15.79
C MET A 332 10.99 -2.20 17.15
N ARG A 333 10.51 -3.32 17.70
CA ARG A 333 10.98 -3.83 18.99
C ARG A 333 12.44 -4.22 18.94
N HIS A 334 12.89 -4.92 17.90
CA HIS A 334 14.27 -5.31 17.70
C HIS A 334 15.19 -4.09 17.60
N GLU A 335 14.86 -3.14 16.72
CA GLU A 335 15.68 -1.95 16.49
C GLU A 335 15.73 -1.02 17.72
N LEU A 336 14.64 -0.91 18.48
CA LEU A 336 14.67 -0.22 19.77
C LEU A 336 15.59 -0.90 20.79
N GLY A 337 15.72 -2.23 20.73
CA GLY A 337 16.68 -2.97 21.55
C GLY A 337 18.11 -2.52 21.31
N HIS A 338 18.50 -2.35 20.05
CA HIS A 338 19.79 -1.75 19.71
C HIS A 338 19.89 -0.31 20.24
N ALA A 339 18.86 0.51 20.06
CA ALA A 339 18.85 1.89 20.52
C ALA A 339 19.01 2.06 22.04
N ILE A 340 18.65 1.05 22.83
CA ILE A 340 18.90 1.03 24.28
C ILE A 340 20.20 0.31 24.69
N GLY A 341 20.99 -0.16 23.71
CA GLY A 341 22.34 -0.68 23.91
C GLY A 341 22.49 -2.20 23.79
N LEU A 342 21.48 -2.93 23.34
CA LEU A 342 21.55 -4.39 23.21
C LEU A 342 22.19 -4.81 21.88
N GLY A 343 22.99 -5.87 21.92
CA GLY A 343 23.49 -6.55 20.72
C GLY A 343 22.56 -7.68 20.27
N HIS A 344 22.92 -8.36 19.18
CA HIS A 344 22.20 -9.55 18.74
C HIS A 344 22.31 -10.71 19.74
N SER A 345 21.26 -11.51 19.78
CA SER A 345 21.23 -12.78 20.51
C SER A 345 21.38 -13.96 19.54
N ASN A 346 22.00 -15.04 20.00
CA ASN A 346 22.07 -16.31 19.27
C ASN A 346 20.83 -17.20 19.50
N ASN A 347 19.95 -16.85 20.44
CA ASN A 347 18.73 -17.59 20.72
C ASN A 347 17.63 -17.16 19.73
N THR A 348 17.11 -18.10 18.95
CA THR A 348 16.05 -17.89 17.94
C THR A 348 14.73 -17.41 18.51
N GLU A 349 14.48 -17.63 19.80
CA GLU A 349 13.26 -17.17 20.49
C GLU A 349 13.42 -15.77 21.11
N ASN A 350 14.65 -15.24 21.13
CA ASN A 350 14.92 -13.92 21.68
C ASN A 350 14.55 -12.82 20.68
N VAL A 351 13.99 -11.73 21.16
CA VAL A 351 13.62 -10.57 20.32
C VAL A 351 14.81 -9.96 19.59
N MET A 352 16.03 -10.07 20.14
CA MET A 352 17.27 -9.61 19.53
C MET A 352 17.91 -10.64 18.59
N TYR A 353 17.20 -11.71 18.21
CA TYR A 353 17.65 -12.60 17.14
C TYR A 353 17.62 -11.86 15.79
N PRO A 354 18.71 -11.87 15.01
CA PRO A 354 18.86 -10.98 13.84
C PRO A 354 18.03 -11.39 12.60
N SER A 355 17.28 -12.49 12.66
CA SER A 355 16.51 -12.99 11.53
C SER A 355 15.03 -13.07 11.85
N LEU A 356 14.21 -12.58 10.92
CA LEU A 356 12.76 -12.55 11.03
C LEU A 356 12.14 -12.98 9.69
N LYS A 357 11.23 -13.95 9.74
CA LYS A 357 10.35 -14.25 8.60
C LYS A 357 9.20 -13.25 8.57
N GLN A 358 9.29 -12.29 7.65
CA GLN A 358 8.31 -11.24 7.45
C GLN A 358 6.98 -11.77 6.89
N LYS A 359 5.89 -11.10 7.26
CA LYS A 359 4.56 -11.28 6.67
C LYS A 359 4.07 -9.97 6.08
N TYR A 360 3.25 -10.06 5.04
CA TYR A 360 2.76 -8.90 4.31
C TYR A 360 1.29 -8.65 4.60
N ALA A 361 0.90 -7.38 4.74
CA ALA A 361 -0.46 -6.95 5.09
C ALA A 361 -1.52 -7.43 4.08
N TYR A 362 -1.13 -7.63 2.81
CA TYR A 362 -2.02 -8.10 1.76
C TYR A 362 -2.43 -9.57 1.86
N CYS A 363 -1.85 -10.33 2.80
CA CYS A 363 -2.33 -11.67 3.17
C CYS A 363 -3.41 -11.67 4.28
N LEU A 364 -3.91 -10.51 4.71
CA LEU A 364 -4.83 -10.38 5.86
C LEU A 364 -6.14 -9.64 5.56
N LEU A 365 -6.43 -9.37 4.29
CA LEU A 365 -7.76 -8.98 3.82
C LEU A 365 -8.37 -10.05 2.90
N SER A 366 -7.90 -11.28 3.06
CA SER A 366 -8.30 -12.51 2.37
C SER A 366 -9.36 -13.28 3.14
#